data_AF-A0A501WIC9-F1
#
_entry.id   AF-A0A501WIC9-F1
#
_cell.length_a   1.000
_cell.length_b   1.000
_cell.length_c   1.000
_cell.angle_alpha   90.00
_cell.angle_beta   90.00
_cell.angle_gamma   90.00
#
_symmetry.space_group_name_H-M   'P 1'
#
loop_
_entity.id
_entity.type
_entity.pdbx_description
1 polymer ?
#
loop_
_entity_poly.entity_id
_entity_poly.type
_entity_poly.pdbx_seq_one_letter_code
_entity_poly.pdbx_strand_id
1 'polypeptide(L)' 'MTGGRGPGARVLVALCAAGFALFNFPLLVVWDRPGTILGLPPLPVALFAIWAGLIAALALASERGGGRDDGE' A
#
# COMPACT_ATOMS: atom_id res chain seq x y z
N MET A 1 8.47 12.89 -26.76
CA MET A 1 7.40 12.95 -25.75
C MET A 1 7.21 11.54 -25.20
N THR A 2 8.06 11.14 -24.26
CA THR A 2 8.02 9.80 -23.67
C THR A 2 6.85 9.73 -22.69
N GLY A 3 5.71 9.23 -23.18
CA GLY A 3 4.57 8.87 -22.35
C GLY A 3 4.93 7.65 -21.51
N GLY A 4 5.67 7.86 -20.43
CA GLY A 4 5.82 6.86 -19.38
C GLY A 4 4.43 6.58 -18.83
N ARG A 5 3.85 5.41 -19.17
CA ARG A 5 2.57 4.98 -18.60
C ARG A 5 2.81 4.74 -17.11
N GLY A 6 2.57 5.78 -16.32
CA GLY A 6 2.64 5.68 -14.86
C GLY A 6 1.63 4.67 -14.32
N PRO A 7 1.77 4.26 -13.05
CA PRO A 7 0.84 3.36 -12.39
C PRO A 7 -0.61 3.80 -12.65
N GLY A 8 -1.44 2.90 -13.18
CA GLY A 8 -2.81 3.24 -13.54
C GLY A 8 -3.56 3.83 -12.36
N ALA A 9 -4.40 4.85 -12.60
CA ALA A 9 -5.10 5.60 -11.55
C ALA A 9 -5.80 4.73 -10.49
N ARG A 10 -6.25 3.51 -10.85
CA ARG A 10 -6.82 2.54 -9.91
C ARG A 10 -5.84 2.07 -8.83
N VAL A 11 -4.57 1.86 -9.16
CA VAL A 11 -3.54 1.48 -8.19
C VAL A 11 -3.31 2.61 -7.19
N LEU A 12 -3.19 3.83 -7.69
CA LEU A 12 -3.02 5.03 -6.85
C LEU A 12 -4.23 5.26 -5.94
N VAL A 13 -5.45 5.07 -6.46
CA VAL A 13 -6.68 5.16 -5.66
C VAL A 13 -6.76 4.03 -4.62
N ALA A 14 -6.36 2.81 -4.96
CA ALA A 14 -6.31 1.70 -3.99
C ALA A 14 -5.28 1.96 -2.87
N LEU A 15 -4.09 2.48 -3.21
CA LEU A 15 -3.07 2.90 -2.24
C LEU A 15 -3.58 4.04 -1.34
N CYS A 16 -4.25 5.03 -1.94
CA CYS A 16 -4.82 6.16 -1.21
C CYS A 16 -5.94 5.71 -0.26
N ALA A 17 -6.88 4.88 -0.74
CA ALA A 17 -7.95 4.31 0.07
C ALA A 17 -7.40 3.38 1.18
N ALA A 18 -6.34 2.61 0.92
CA ALA A 18 -5.66 1.80 1.92
C ALA A 18 -5.02 2.66 3.01
N GLY A 19 -4.36 3.76 2.63
CA GLY A 19 -3.85 4.75 3.60
C GLY A 19 -4.97 5.40 4.41
N PHE A 20 -6.07 5.79 3.76
CA PHE A 20 -7.23 6.40 4.42
C PHE A 20 -7.96 5.44 5.37
N ALA A 21 -8.07 4.17 5.00
CA ALA A 21 -8.62 3.13 5.85
C ALA A 21 -7.71 2.88 7.05
N LEU A 22 -6.39 2.96 6.89
CA LEU A 22 -5.46 2.77 7.99
C LEU A 22 -5.47 3.93 8.99
N PHE A 23 -5.55 5.17 8.49
CA PHE A 23 -5.65 6.37 9.33
C PHE A 23 -7.07 6.64 9.84
N ASN A 24 -8.01 5.70 9.61
CA ASN A 24 -9.37 5.83 10.09
C ASN A 24 -9.41 5.73 11.63
N PHE A 25 -9.91 6.77 12.29
CA PHE A 25 -9.94 6.91 13.76
C PHE A 25 -10.49 5.67 14.53
N PRO A 26 -11.60 5.03 14.09
CA PRO A 26 -12.08 3.76 14.65
C PRO A 26 -11.07 2.61 14.62
N LEU A 27 -10.33 2.47 13.51
CA LEU A 27 -9.36 1.40 13.32
C LEU A 27 -8.11 1.64 14.18
N LEU A 28 -7.68 2.90 14.32
CA LEU A 28 -6.63 3.30 15.25
C LEU A 28 -6.95 2.89 16.70
N VAL A 29 -8.20 3.08 17.13
CA VAL A 29 -8.68 2.64 18.46
C VAL A 29 -8.66 1.11 18.62
N VAL A 30 -8.91 0.36 17.55
CA VAL A 30 -8.80 -1.12 17.57
C VAL A 30 -7.35 -1.59 17.68
N TRP A 31 -6.39 -0.84 17.15
CA TRP A 31 -4.96 -1.15 17.31
C TRP A 31 -4.34 -0.61 18.59
N ASP A 32 -4.96 0.38 19.24
CA ASP A 32 -4.57 0.92 20.56
C ASP A 32 -4.96 -0.02 21.71
N ARG A 33 -4.69 -1.32 21.53
CA ARG A 33 -4.93 -2.34 22.55
C ARG A 33 -3.69 -2.40 23.44
N PRO A 34 -3.83 -2.65 24.76
CA PRO A 34 -2.71 -2.79 25.68
C PRO A 34 -1.90 -4.10 25.49
N GLY A 35 -1.89 -4.66 24.28
CA GLY A 35 -1.15 -5.85 23.91
C GLY A 35 0.07 -5.50 23.06
N THR A 36 1.10 -6.32 23.12
CA THR A 36 2.28 -6.20 22.26
C THR A 36 2.31 -7.34 21.24
N ILE A 37 2.66 -7.04 20.00
CA ILE A 37 2.92 -8.03 18.95
C ILE A 37 4.43 -8.16 18.85
N LEU A 38 4.97 -9.35 19.14
CA LEU A 38 6.43 -9.60 19.18
C LEU A 38 7.20 -8.66 20.14
N GLY A 39 6.53 -8.16 21.18
CA GLY A 39 7.11 -7.20 22.14
C GLY A 39 7.03 -5.73 21.70
N LEU A 40 6.47 -5.42 20.53
CA LEU A 40 6.25 -4.05 20.05
C LEU A 40 4.77 -3.64 20.13
N PRO A 41 4.46 -2.34 20.28
CA PRO A 41 3.09 -1.86 20.18
C PRO A 41 2.47 -2.18 18.81
N PRO A 42 1.16 -2.46 18.72
CA PRO A 42 0.52 -2.90 17.47
C PRO A 42 0.48 -1.79 16.41
N LEU A 43 0.40 -0.54 16.84
CA LEU A 43 0.39 0.66 16.00
C LEU A 43 1.58 0.71 15.00
N PRO A 44 2.85 0.73 15.46
CA PRO A 44 3.99 0.74 14.55
C PRO A 44 4.08 -0.53 13.70
N VAL A 45 3.69 -1.70 14.21
CA VAL A 45 3.67 -2.95 13.42
C VAL A 45 2.70 -2.85 12.24
N ALA A 46 1.48 -2.36 12.49
CA ALA A 46 0.50 -2.13 11.44
C ALA A 46 1.02 -1.10 10.43
N LEU A 47 1.58 0.02 10.90
CA LEU A 47 2.15 1.06 10.02
C LEU A 47 3.20 0.48 9.05
N PHE A 48 4.16 -0.29 9.57
CA PHE A 48 5.17 -0.95 8.74
C PHE A 48 4.57 -1.96 7.77
N ALA A 49 3.57 -2.73 8.19
CA ALA A 49 2.89 -3.70 7.33
C ALA A 49 2.16 -3.01 6.16
N ILE A 50 1.44 -1.91 6.43
CA ILE A 50 0.79 -1.14 5.35
C ILE A 50 1.86 -0.55 4.45
N TRP A 51 2.90 0.07 5.00
CA TRP A 51 3.97 0.67 4.19
C TRP A 51 4.64 -0.36 3.27
N ALA A 52 4.95 -1.56 3.77
CA ALA A 52 5.46 -2.66 2.97
C ALA A 52 4.45 -3.10 1.88
N GLY A 53 3.15 -3.15 2.21
CA GLY A 53 2.08 -3.41 1.25
C GLY A 53 1.98 -2.35 0.14
N LEU A 54 2.13 -1.06 0.48
CA LEU A 54 2.15 0.03 -0.49
C LEU A 54 3.33 -0.12 -1.45
N ILE A 55 4.52 -0.43 -0.93
CA ILE A 55 5.72 -0.66 -1.75
C ILE A 55 5.56 -1.88 -2.65
N ALA A 56 5.07 -3.00 -2.11
CA ALA A 56 4.83 -4.21 -2.90
C ALA A 56 3.81 -3.96 -4.02
N ALA A 57 2.75 -3.22 -3.73
CA ALA A 57 1.75 -2.82 -4.73
C ALA A 57 2.35 -1.89 -5.80
N LEU A 58 3.22 -0.95 -5.42
CA LEU A 58 3.97 -0.09 -6.34
C LEU A 58 4.94 -0.89 -7.21
N ALA A 59 5.67 -1.84 -6.63
CA ALA A 59 6.56 -2.75 -7.34
C ALA A 59 5.78 -3.59 -8.36
N LEU A 60 4.70 -4.25 -7.90
CA LEU A 60 3.84 -5.07 -8.75
C LEU A 60 3.15 -4.27 -9.86
N ALA A 61 2.74 -3.03 -9.59
CA ALA A 61 2.16 -2.15 -10.60
C ALA A 61 3.20 -1.70 -11.64
N SER A 62 4.45 -1.49 -11.21
CA SER A 62 5.57 -1.16 -12.10
C SER A 62 5.94 -2.35 -12.99
N GLU A 63 5.93 -3.57 -12.44
CA GLU A 63 6.16 -4.82 -13.19
C GLU A 63 5.07 -5.07 -14.24
N ARG A 64 3.79 -4.84 -13.90
CA ARG A 64 2.66 -5.03 -14.83
C ARG A 64 2.58 -3.99 -15.95
N GLY A 65 3.22 -2.82 -15.78
CA GLY A 65 3.28 -1.78 -16.81
C GLY A 65 4.17 -2.14 -18.01
N GLY A 66 5.10 -3.08 -17.85
CA GLY A 66 6.07 -3.48 -18.88
C GLY A 66 5.68 -4.69 -19.74
N GLY A 67 4.55 -5.35 -19.45
CA GLY A 67 4.18 -6.63 -20.08
C GLY A 67 3.19 -6.54 -21.25
N ARG A 68 3.11 -5.42 -21.97
CA ARG A 68 2.30 -5.34 -23.20
C ARG A 68 3.07 -4.61 -24.30
N ASP A 69 4.14 -5.27 -24.71
CA ASP A 69 4.77 -5.08 -26.01
C ASP A 69 4.74 -6.45 -26.71
N ASP A 70 3.52 -6.94 -26.90
CA ASP A 70 3.26 -8.10 -27.75
C ASP A 70 3.26 -7.59 -29.20
N GLY A 71 4.40 -7.82 -29.85
CA GLY A 71 4.60 -8.06 -31.29
C GLY A 71 3.80 -7.26 -32.32
N GLU A 72 4.52 -6.45 -33.09
CA GLU A 72 4.42 -6.45 -34.56
C GLU A 72 5.77 -6.08 -35.19
#